data_AF-A0A940HKM8-F1
#
_entry.id   AF-A0A940HKM8-F1
#
_cell.length_a   1.000
_cell.length_b   1.000
_cell.length_c   1.000
_cell.angle_alpha   90.00
_cell.angle_beta   90.00
_cell.angle_gamma   90.00
#
_symmetry.space_group_name_H-M   'P 1'
#
loop_
_entity.id
_entity.type
_entity.pdbx_description
1 polymer ?
#
loop_
_entity_poly.entity_id
_entity_poly.type
_entity_poly.pdbx_seq_one_letter_code
_entity_poly.pdbx_strand_id
1 'polypeptide(L)'
;MNVLDTLIWLVNFPAAHGYAMVFIAGFSILGLFAMSASGAVPASSLRRIREREGLLPAESRPRGAGRARIVQLVFRVLGFLMLANLVIGILSLTGVPVTRAYIFEHGQAAQGTVDGDWVTFRTPDGTEYTLESNFFTPAVYPDRDAFVSSGPVTVRYLPGHPQAFVIDSSPTPR
;
A
#
# COMPACT_ATOMS: atom_id res chain seq x y z
N MET A 1 18.68 8.93 8.88
CA MET A 1 17.53 8.20 8.31
C MET A 1 18.03 7.37 7.14
N ASN A 2 17.78 6.06 7.13
CA ASN A 2 18.17 5.17 6.04
C ASN A 2 17.09 5.21 4.93
N VAL A 3 17.50 5.30 3.67
CA VAL A 3 16.57 5.29 2.52
C VAL A 3 15.79 3.99 2.47
N LEU A 4 16.42 2.87 2.80
CA LEU A 4 15.78 1.56 2.81
C LEU A 4 14.65 1.48 3.84
N ASP A 5 14.86 2.01 5.05
CA ASP A 5 13.82 2.08 6.09
C ASP A 5 12.60 2.86 5.61
N THR A 6 12.82 3.94 4.87
CA THR A 6 11.73 4.74 4.27
C THR A 6 10.98 3.97 3.19
N LEU A 7 11.68 3.20 2.36
CA LEU A 7 11.05 2.34 1.35
C LEU A 7 10.24 1.21 2.01
N ILE A 8 10.79 0.58 3.05
CA ILE A 8 10.11 -0.47 3.81
C ILE A 8 8.89 0.10 4.51
N TRP A 9 8.99 1.27 5.12
CA TRP A 9 7.84 1.96 5.71
C TRP A 9 6.73 2.23 4.68
N LEU A 10 7.08 2.72 3.49
CA LEU A 10 6.11 2.98 2.43
C LEU A 10 5.37 1.71 1.97
N VAL A 11 6.09 0.59 1.88
CA VAL A 11 5.52 -0.73 1.57
C VAL A 11 4.78 -1.35 2.76
N ASN A 12 5.12 -0.95 3.99
CA ASN A 12 4.50 -1.48 5.20
C ASN A 12 3.03 -1.07 5.29
N PHE A 13 2.67 0.14 4.84
CA PHE A 13 1.28 0.60 4.85
C PHE A 13 0.33 -0.38 4.13
N PRO A 14 0.52 -0.71 2.84
CA PRO A 14 -0.33 -1.70 2.18
C PRO A 14 -0.22 -3.10 2.76
N ALA A 15 0.95 -3.49 3.27
CA ALA A 15 1.14 -4.80 3.88
C ALA A 15 0.36 -4.95 5.20
N ALA A 16 0.38 -3.93 6.06
CA ALA A 16 -0.33 -3.93 7.35
C ALA A 16 -1.85 -3.77 7.21
N HIS A 17 -2.33 -3.33 6.03
CA HIS A 17 -3.75 -3.17 5.71
C HIS A 17 -4.15 -4.06 4.53
N GLY A 18 -3.61 -5.28 4.46
CA GLY A 18 -3.72 -6.14 3.28
C GLY A 18 -5.16 -6.37 2.84
N TYR A 19 -6.08 -6.62 3.79
CA TYR A 19 -7.51 -6.77 3.49
C TYR A 19 -8.11 -5.55 2.79
N ALA A 20 -7.91 -4.35 3.35
CA ALA A 20 -8.43 -3.11 2.78
C ALA A 20 -7.83 -2.83 1.39
N MET A 21 -6.52 -3.08 1.21
CA MET A 21 -5.86 -2.87 -0.07
C MET A 21 -6.36 -3.83 -1.15
N VAL A 22 -6.56 -5.10 -0.83
CA VAL A 22 -7.14 -6.08 -1.78
C VAL A 22 -8.55 -5.66 -2.18
N PHE A 23 -9.37 -5.22 -1.23
CA PHE A 23 -10.72 -4.75 -1.50
C PHE A 23 -10.72 -3.51 -2.41
N ILE A 24 -10.01 -2.45 -2.01
CA ILE A 24 -9.91 -1.20 -2.78
C ILE A 24 -9.39 -1.47 -4.19
N ALA A 25 -8.34 -2.28 -4.32
CA ALA A 25 -7.75 -2.58 -5.61
C ALA A 25 -8.68 -3.42 -6.49
N GLY A 26 -9.35 -4.44 -5.93
CA GLY A 26 -10.29 -5.28 -6.66
C GLY A 26 -11.41 -4.49 -7.34
N PHE A 27 -11.94 -3.46 -6.68
CA PHE A 27 -12.99 -2.62 -7.24
C PHE A 27 -12.48 -1.46 -8.10
N SER A 28 -11.29 -0.92 -7.83
CA SER A 28 -10.80 0.27 -8.54
C SER A 28 -9.99 -0.03 -9.79
N ILE A 29 -9.29 -1.17 -9.88
CA ILE A 29 -8.34 -1.48 -10.97
C ILE A 29 -9.01 -1.47 -12.35
N LEU A 30 -10.21 -2.07 -12.47
CA LEU A 30 -10.93 -2.11 -13.74
C LEU A 30 -11.30 -0.70 -14.22
N GLY A 31 -11.77 0.16 -13.31
CA GLY A 31 -12.08 1.55 -13.60
C GLY A 31 -10.83 2.36 -13.99
N LEU A 32 -9.72 2.18 -13.27
CA LEU A 32 -8.44 2.83 -13.56
C LEU A 32 -7.92 2.42 -14.95
N PHE A 33 -7.96 1.13 -15.28
CA PHE A 33 -7.53 0.67 -16.60
C PHE A 33 -8.47 1.10 -17.70
N ALA A 34 -9.80 1.06 -17.49
CA ALA A 34 -10.77 1.59 -18.42
C ALA A 34 -10.48 3.07 -18.71
N MET A 35 -10.26 3.90 -17.69
CA MET A 35 -9.93 5.32 -17.85
C MET A 35 -8.55 5.54 -18.51
N SER A 36 -7.59 4.64 -18.28
CA SER A 36 -6.27 4.71 -18.92
C SER A 36 -6.29 4.34 -20.41
N ALA A 37 -7.15 3.40 -20.80
CA ALA A 37 -7.32 2.95 -22.19
C ALA A 37 -8.29 3.87 -22.96
N SER A 38 -9.22 4.51 -22.24
CA SER A 38 -10.21 5.44 -22.79
C SER A 38 -9.60 6.79 -23.15
N GLY A 39 -8.74 6.78 -24.18
CA GLY A 39 -8.59 7.93 -25.06
C GLY A 39 -9.77 8.14 -26.01
N ALA A 40 -10.83 7.36 -25.85
CA ALA A 40 -12.07 7.51 -26.60
C ALA A 40 -12.89 8.68 -26.02
N VAL A 41 -12.43 9.90 -26.29
CA VAL A 41 -13.38 11.00 -26.46
C VAL A 41 -14.41 10.49 -27.49
N PRO A 42 -15.73 10.54 -27.26
CA PRO A 42 -16.75 10.20 -28.26
C PRO A 42 -16.52 10.94 -29.59
N ALA A 43 -15.81 12.07 -29.51
CA ALA A 43 -15.35 12.83 -30.66
C ALA A 43 -14.35 12.08 -31.55
N SER A 44 -13.62 11.05 -31.11
CA SER A 44 -12.59 10.38 -31.92
C SER A 44 -13.15 9.41 -32.95
N SER A 45 -14.18 8.63 -32.60
CA SER A 45 -14.90 7.77 -33.55
C SER A 45 -15.75 8.61 -34.51
N LEU A 46 -16.48 9.60 -33.99
CA LEU A 46 -17.26 10.55 -34.79
C LEU A 46 -16.38 11.43 -35.68
N ARG A 47 -15.18 11.80 -35.22
CA ARG A 47 -14.19 12.51 -36.03
C ARG A 47 -13.65 11.61 -37.12
N ARG A 48 -13.30 10.35 -36.85
CA ARG A 48 -12.89 9.39 -37.90
C ARG A 48 -13.99 9.21 -38.95
N ILE A 49 -15.25 9.15 -38.54
CA ILE A 49 -16.40 9.10 -39.46
C ILE A 49 -16.50 10.39 -40.27
N ARG A 50 -16.43 11.57 -39.64
CA ARG A 50 -16.46 12.87 -40.33
C ARG A 50 -15.24 13.11 -41.23
N GLU A 51 -14.07 12.60 -40.88
CA GLU A 51 -12.84 12.66 -41.70
C GLU A 51 -13.03 11.78 -42.94
N ARG A 52 -13.60 10.57 -42.75
CA ARG A 52 -13.94 9.67 -43.85
C ARG A 52 -15.01 10.22 -44.78
N GLU A 53 -15.98 10.95 -44.23
CA GLU A 53 -17.06 11.61 -44.98
C GLU A 53 -16.68 12.99 -45.51
N GLY A 54 -15.45 13.46 -45.30
CA GLY A 54 -14.98 14.76 -45.78
C GLY A 54 -15.62 15.97 -45.10
N LEU A 55 -16.28 15.77 -43.95
CA LEU A 55 -17.02 16.78 -43.19
C LEU A 55 -16.14 17.60 -42.23
N LEU A 56 -14.82 17.39 -42.23
CA LEU A 56 -13.89 18.08 -41.33
C LEU A 56 -13.10 19.17 -42.07
N PRO A 57 -13.26 20.45 -41.69
CA PRO A 57 -12.43 21.55 -42.21
C PRO A 57 -10.95 21.29 -41.89
N ALA A 58 -10.07 21.52 -42.87
CA ALA A 58 -8.62 21.25 -42.79
C ALA A 58 -7.91 21.97 -41.62
N GLU A 59 -8.51 23.03 -41.06
CA GLU A 59 -7.96 23.81 -39.94
C GLU A 59 -8.38 23.31 -38.53
N SER A 60 -9.11 22.20 -38.45
CA SER A 60 -9.61 21.66 -37.18
C SER A 60 -8.52 20.95 -36.36
N ARG A 61 -7.57 21.72 -35.81
CA ARG A 61 -6.56 21.21 -34.87
C ARG A 61 -7.26 20.59 -33.64
N PRO A 62 -6.87 19.37 -33.20
CA PRO A 62 -7.42 18.75 -32.00
C PRO A 62 -7.07 19.59 -30.75
N ARG A 63 -7.99 20.46 -30.31
CA ARG A 63 -7.90 21.11 -28.99
C ARG A 63 -8.11 20.04 -27.91
N GLY A 64 -7.14 19.87 -27.00
CA GLY A 64 -7.25 19.01 -25.82
C GLY A 64 -6.48 17.68 -25.83
N ALA A 65 -5.76 17.34 -26.92
CA ALA A 65 -5.01 16.07 -27.01
C ALA A 65 -3.92 15.92 -25.94
N GLY A 66 -3.23 17.00 -25.57
CA GLY A 66 -2.23 16.99 -24.50
C GLY A 66 -2.82 16.70 -23.11
N ARG A 67 -3.93 17.37 -22.77
CA ARG A 67 -4.63 17.16 -21.50
C ARG A 67 -5.16 15.72 -21.39
N ALA A 68 -5.75 15.19 -22.46
CA ALA A 68 -6.23 13.81 -22.49
C ALA A 68 -5.08 12.80 -22.28
N ARG A 69 -3.92 13.03 -22.90
CA ARG A 69 -2.74 12.16 -22.76
C ARG A 69 -2.14 12.21 -21.36
N ILE A 70 -2.11 13.38 -20.72
CA ILE A 70 -1.67 13.52 -19.32
C ILE A 70 -2.61 12.75 -18.41
N VAL A 71 -3.93 12.92 -18.56
CA VAL A 71 -4.94 12.21 -17.75
C VAL A 71 -4.81 10.69 -17.90
N GLN A 72 -4.64 10.18 -19.12
CA GLN A 72 -4.39 8.75 -19.36
C GLN A 72 -3.13 8.25 -18.66
N LEU A 73 -2.04 9.02 -18.74
CA LEU A 73 -0.79 8.66 -18.07
C LEU A 73 -0.98 8.57 -16.57
N VAL A 74 -1.66 9.56 -15.97
CA VAL A 74 -1.99 9.55 -14.54
C VAL A 74 -2.80 8.31 -14.17
N PHE A 75 -3.89 8.02 -14.89
CA PHE A 75 -4.69 6.82 -14.62
C PHE A 75 -3.93 5.52 -14.83
N ARG A 76 -3.00 5.47 -15.79
CA ARG A 76 -2.15 4.31 -16.03
C ARG A 76 -1.17 4.10 -14.88
N VAL A 77 -0.52 5.16 -14.40
CA VAL A 77 0.37 5.12 -13.24
C VAL A 77 -0.41 4.69 -11.99
N LEU A 78 -1.58 5.28 -11.76
CA LEU A 78 -2.46 4.89 -10.65
C LEU A 78 -2.90 3.42 -10.76
N GLY A 79 -3.21 2.94 -11.97
CA GLY A 79 -3.56 1.53 -12.21
C GLY A 79 -2.42 0.58 -11.84
N PHE A 80 -1.18 0.89 -12.25
CA PHE A 80 -0.01 0.08 -11.86
C PHE A 80 0.29 0.16 -10.37
N LEU A 81 0.18 1.34 -9.75
CA LEU A 81 0.34 1.48 -8.30
C LEU A 81 -0.72 0.66 -7.56
N MET A 82 -1.97 0.70 -8.02
CA MET A 82 -3.05 -0.08 -7.42
C MET A 82 -2.81 -1.59 -7.58
N LEU A 83 -2.32 -2.03 -8.74
CA LEU A 83 -1.94 -3.41 -8.98
C LEU A 83 -0.78 -3.86 -8.06
N ALA A 84 0.23 -3.01 -7.86
CA ALA A 84 1.32 -3.30 -6.91
C ALA A 84 0.79 -3.44 -5.48
N ASN A 85 -0.11 -2.54 -5.05
CA ASN A 85 -0.75 -2.62 -3.73
C ASN A 85 -1.63 -3.88 -3.59
N LEU A 86 -2.32 -4.30 -4.65
CA LEU A 86 -3.07 -5.56 -4.66
C LEU A 86 -2.13 -6.75 -4.40
N VAL A 87 -1.01 -6.83 -5.11
CA VAL A 87 -0.03 -7.91 -4.95
C VAL A 87 0.52 -7.92 -3.52
N ILE A 88 0.93 -6.75 -2.99
CA ILE A 88 1.42 -6.63 -1.61
C ILE A 88 0.36 -7.06 -0.60
N GLY A 89 -0.89 -6.64 -0.78
CA GLY A 89 -2.01 -6.99 0.09
C GLY A 89 -2.29 -8.49 0.11
N ILE A 90 -2.32 -9.14 -1.06
CA ILE A 90 -2.49 -10.60 -1.19
C ILE A 90 -1.34 -11.32 -0.47
N LEU A 91 -0.09 -10.95 -0.75
CA LEU A 91 1.07 -11.56 -0.12
C LEU A 91 1.00 -11.47 1.41
N SER A 92 0.64 -10.30 1.94
CA SER A 92 0.51 -10.11 3.39
C SER A 92 -0.62 -10.96 3.99
N LEU A 93 -1.78 -11.06 3.33
CA LEU A 93 -2.89 -11.92 3.78
C LEU A 93 -2.53 -13.40 3.78
N THR A 94 -1.72 -13.82 2.80
CA THR A 94 -1.21 -15.21 2.73
C THR A 94 -0.09 -15.49 3.74
N GLY A 95 0.34 -14.49 4.52
CA GLY A 95 1.36 -14.66 5.56
C GLY A 95 2.80 -14.48 5.07
N VAL A 96 3.00 -14.03 3.84
CA VAL A 96 4.34 -13.71 3.34
C VAL A 96 4.86 -12.48 4.10
N PRO A 97 6.05 -12.52 4.72
CA PRO A 97 6.57 -11.43 5.54
C PRO A 97 7.20 -10.33 4.66
N VAL A 98 6.38 -9.64 3.87
CA VAL A 98 6.83 -8.65 2.87
C VAL A 98 7.74 -7.57 3.47
N THR A 99 7.37 -7.02 4.63
CA THR A 99 8.14 -6.01 5.37
C THR A 99 8.59 -6.49 6.75
N ARG A 100 7.87 -7.48 7.32
CA ARG A 100 8.03 -7.92 8.71
C ARG A 100 9.44 -8.44 9.01
N ALA A 101 10.02 -9.23 8.11
CA ALA A 101 11.37 -9.79 8.30
C ALA A 101 12.43 -8.68 8.39
N TYR A 102 12.35 -7.68 7.51
CA TYR A 102 13.28 -6.54 7.55
C TYR A 102 13.13 -5.73 8.84
N ILE A 103 11.89 -5.42 9.25
CA ILE A 103 11.62 -4.67 10.48
C ILE A 103 12.08 -5.45 11.71
N PHE A 104 11.95 -6.78 11.70
CA PHE A 104 12.44 -7.63 12.78
C PHE A 104 13.98 -7.57 12.91
N GLU A 105 14.69 -7.65 11.80
CA GLU A 105 16.15 -7.65 11.77
C GLU A 105 16.78 -6.27 12.06
N HIS A 106 16.18 -5.20 11.54
CA HIS A 106 16.75 -3.84 11.56
C HIS A 106 16.05 -2.89 12.53
N GLY A 107 14.92 -3.31 13.09
CA GLY A 107 14.13 -2.51 14.02
C GLY A 107 14.75 -2.45 15.41
N GLN A 108 14.46 -1.36 16.11
CA GLN A 108 14.81 -1.17 17.51
C GLN A 108 13.75 -1.80 18.39
N ALA A 109 14.18 -2.54 19.41
CA ALA A 109 13.28 -3.15 20.39
C ALA A 109 12.79 -2.12 21.42
N ALA A 110 11.50 -2.16 21.71
CA ALA A 110 10.84 -1.44 22.78
C ALA A 110 9.86 -2.37 23.51
N GLN A 111 9.64 -2.08 24.78
CA GLN A 111 8.58 -2.73 25.53
C GLN A 111 7.25 -2.06 25.19
N GLY A 112 6.23 -2.89 24.97
CA GLY A 112 4.90 -2.45 24.68
C GLY A 112 3.84 -3.32 25.35
N THR A 113 2.59 -2.95 25.12
CA THR A 113 1.42 -3.67 25.59
C THR A 113 0.42 -3.78 24.45
N VAL A 114 -0.13 -4.98 24.28
CA VAL A 114 -1.25 -5.23 23.35
C VAL A 114 -2.55 -5.16 24.14
N ASP A 115 -3.51 -4.40 23.62
CA ASP A 115 -4.88 -4.34 24.12
C ASP A 115 -5.85 -4.47 22.93
N GLY A 116 -6.37 -5.67 22.72
CA GLY A 116 -7.17 -5.99 21.53
C GLY A 116 -6.36 -5.82 20.25
N ASP A 117 -6.87 -5.01 19.32
CA ASP A 117 -6.22 -4.69 18.05
C ASP A 117 -5.24 -3.50 18.14
N TRP A 118 -4.92 -3.02 19.34
CA TRP A 118 -4.03 -1.88 19.55
C TRP A 118 -2.75 -2.29 20.25
N VAL A 119 -1.64 -1.73 19.79
CA VAL A 119 -0.31 -1.91 20.36
C VAL A 119 0.20 -0.56 20.81
N THR A 120 0.50 -0.46 22.11
CA THR A 120 1.12 0.73 22.67
C THR A 120 2.55 0.42 23.06
N PHE A 121 3.53 1.20 22.60
CA PHE A 121 4.92 1.06 23.00
C PHE A 121 5.59 2.41 23.18
N ARG A 122 6.64 2.44 24.00
CA ARG A 122 7.40 3.65 24.30
C ARG A 122 8.79 3.57 23.71
N THR A 123 9.18 4.59 22.94
CA THR A 123 10.52 4.69 22.38
C THR A 123 11.53 5.11 23.47
N PRO A 124 12.84 4.90 23.25
CA PRO A 124 13.89 5.36 24.17
C PRO A 124 13.86 6.87 24.45
N ASP A 125 13.36 7.65 23.50
CA ASP A 125 13.20 9.11 23.63
C ASP A 125 12.00 9.50 24.49
N GLY A 126 11.28 8.52 25.05
CA GLY A 126 10.12 8.71 25.92
C GLY A 126 8.81 8.97 25.18
N THR A 127 8.80 8.93 23.85
CA THR A 127 7.57 9.12 23.05
C THR A 127 6.76 7.83 23.05
N GLU A 128 5.47 7.95 23.30
CA GLU A 128 4.53 6.82 23.31
C GLU A 128 3.74 6.78 21.99
N TYR A 129 3.66 5.60 21.39
CA TYR A 129 2.91 5.36 20.17
C TYR A 129 1.85 4.31 20.45
N THR A 130 0.61 4.60 20.04
CA THR A 130 -0.50 3.64 20.00
C THR A 130 -0.89 3.42 18.55
N LEU A 131 -0.70 2.20 18.07
CA LEU A 131 -0.86 1.83 16.67
C LEU A 131 -1.77 0.61 16.55
N GLU A 132 -2.51 0.55 15.46
CA GLU A 132 -3.37 -0.59 15.15
C GLU A 132 -2.52 -1.79 14.68
N SER A 133 -2.80 -2.97 15.23
CA SER A 133 -2.34 -4.28 14.75
C SER A 133 -3.54 -5.02 14.19
N ASN A 134 -3.74 -4.90 12.88
CA ASN A 134 -4.92 -5.42 12.21
C ASN A 134 -5.01 -6.96 12.26
N PHE A 135 -6.19 -7.48 12.60
CA PHE A 135 -6.48 -8.91 12.70
C PHE A 135 -6.17 -9.71 11.42
N PHE A 136 -6.46 -9.16 10.23
CA PHE A 136 -6.27 -9.89 8.96
C PHE A 136 -4.81 -9.99 8.54
N THR A 137 -3.99 -9.05 9.01
CA THR A 137 -2.56 -8.98 8.72
C THR A 137 -1.78 -8.69 10.01
N PRO A 138 -1.78 -9.62 10.98
CA PRO A 138 -1.18 -9.40 12.30
C PRO A 138 0.26 -8.92 12.19
N ALA A 139 0.67 -8.01 13.07
CA ALA A 139 2.03 -7.50 13.09
C ALA A 139 3.05 -8.49 13.72
N VAL A 140 2.69 -9.76 13.87
CA VAL A 140 3.50 -10.76 14.59
C VAL A 140 4.52 -11.42 13.67
N TYR A 141 5.76 -11.55 14.13
CA TYR A 141 6.87 -12.20 13.43
C TYR A 141 7.92 -12.71 14.45
N PRO A 142 8.64 -13.82 14.23
CA PRO A 142 8.62 -14.73 13.07
C PRO A 142 7.43 -15.67 13.00
N ASP A 143 6.76 -15.95 14.11
CA ASP A 143 5.62 -16.88 14.15
C ASP A 143 4.31 -16.11 13.98
N ARG A 144 3.73 -16.19 12.77
CA ARG A 144 2.45 -15.53 12.45
C ARG A 144 1.30 -16.06 13.31
N ASP A 145 1.33 -17.35 13.63
CA ASP A 145 0.24 -18.04 14.31
C ASP A 145 0.41 -18.02 15.83
N ALA A 146 1.48 -17.37 16.32
CA ALA A 146 1.69 -17.13 17.74
C ALA A 146 0.52 -16.34 18.32
N PHE A 147 -0.15 -16.94 19.30
CA PHE A 147 -1.22 -16.29 20.03
C PHE A 147 -0.63 -15.22 20.94
N VAL A 148 -0.77 -13.96 20.53
CA VAL A 148 -0.41 -12.80 21.36
C VAL A 148 -1.63 -12.44 22.19
N SER A 149 -1.66 -12.88 23.46
CA SER A 149 -2.68 -12.43 24.41
C SER A 149 -2.49 -10.96 24.75
N SER A 150 -3.58 -10.25 25.12
CA SER A 150 -3.47 -8.91 25.71
C SER A 150 -2.49 -8.93 26.89
N GLY A 151 -1.55 -8.00 26.91
CA GLY A 151 -0.46 -8.00 27.89
C GLY A 151 0.86 -7.45 27.36
N PRO A 152 1.95 -7.60 28.14
CA PRO A 152 3.26 -7.09 27.79
C PRO A 152 3.84 -7.85 26.60
N VAL A 153 4.37 -7.11 25.62
CA VAL A 153 5.01 -7.64 24.42
C VAL A 153 6.29 -6.87 24.11
N THR A 154 7.20 -7.53 23.40
CA THR A 154 8.34 -6.84 22.80
C THR A 154 7.96 -6.42 21.38
N VAL A 155 8.10 -5.13 21.10
CA VAL A 155 7.85 -4.55 19.77
C VAL A 155 9.18 -4.17 19.17
N ARG A 156 9.37 -4.47 17.88
CA ARG A 156 10.48 -3.97 17.08
C ARG A 156 9.94 -2.98 16.06
N TYR A 157 10.50 -1.78 16.01
CA TYR A 157 10.03 -0.72 15.12
C TYR A 157 11.19 -0.03 14.41
N LEU A 158 10.93 0.58 13.25
CA LEU A 158 11.94 1.40 12.58
C LEU A 158 12.03 2.78 13.26
N PRO A 159 13.19 3.22 13.79
CA PRO A 159 13.29 4.44 14.59
C PRO A 159 12.82 5.72 13.89
N GLY A 160 13.09 5.83 12.58
CA GLY A 160 12.63 6.96 11.77
C GLY A 160 11.16 6.89 11.36
N HIS A 161 10.53 5.72 11.50
CA HIS A 161 9.17 5.42 11.03
C HIS A 161 8.45 4.45 11.99
N PRO A 162 8.07 4.88 13.21
CA PRO A 162 7.53 3.98 14.23
C PRO A 162 6.22 3.28 13.83
N GLN A 163 5.52 3.77 12.79
CA GLN A 163 4.36 3.07 12.24
C GLN A 163 4.70 1.74 11.55
N ALA A 164 5.97 1.54 11.19
CA ALA A 164 6.50 0.27 10.72
C ALA A 164 7.06 -0.51 11.92
N PHE A 165 6.21 -1.40 12.48
CA PHE A 165 6.55 -2.20 13.64
C PHE A 165 6.15 -3.67 13.44
N VAL A 166 6.76 -4.54 14.25
CA VAL A 166 6.39 -5.94 14.41
C VAL A 166 6.40 -6.32 15.90
N ILE A 167 5.51 -7.21 16.29
CA ILE A 167 5.50 -7.86 17.60
C ILE A 167 6.44 -9.06 17.51
N ASP A 168 7.47 -9.04 18.34
CA ASP A 168 8.47 -10.10 18.43
C ASP A 168 7.86 -11.31 19.14
N SER A 169 7.63 -12.38 18.38
CA SER A 169 7.14 -13.68 18.86
C SER A 169 8.26 -14.68 19.12
N SER A 170 9.53 -14.28 18.95
CA SER A 170 10.63 -15.17 19.27
C SER A 170 10.59 -15.56 20.75
N PRO A 171 10.86 -16.83 21.11
CA PRO A 171 10.89 -17.22 22.49
C PRO A 171 11.98 -16.42 23.19
N THR A 172 11.59 -15.58 24.16
CA THR A 172 12.53 -14.98 25.08
C THR A 172 13.12 -16.12 25.91
N PRO A 173 14.45 -16.27 26.02
CA PRO A 173 15.05 -17.26 26.90
C PRO A 173 14.47 -17.09 28.31
N ARG A 174 13.92 -18.16 28.87
CA ARG A 174 13.44 -18.22 30.26
C ARG A 174 14.60 -18.26 31.23
#